data_AF-A0A9Q9XZE8-F1
#
_entry.id   AF-A0A9Q9XZE8-F1
#
_cell.length_a   1.000
_cell.length_b   1.000
_cell.length_c   1.000
_cell.angle_alpha   90.00
_cell.angle_beta   90.00
_cell.angle_gamma   90.00
#
_symmetry.space_group_name_H-M   'P 1'
#
loop_
_entity.id
_entity.type
_entity.pdbx_description
1 polymer ?
#
loop_
_entity_poly.entity_id
_entity_poly.type
_entity_poly.pdbx_seq_one_letter_code
_entity_poly.pdbx_strand_id
1 'polypeptide(L)'
;MTARVCCSLISALFCFSVCLNTRDAEGTATKKPGSCPKPVGAGLCAEMCSGDSSCPNNQKCCSNGCGHQCMPPYKEKPGSCPEPVGPRPCLEMCSGDNSCPNNQKCCSTGCGHQCMPPYKEKPGLCPKPVGAGVCAEMCSGDSNCPNNQKCCSNGCGHQCMAPYKEKPGVCPRTTLRIKGVCAERCSNDGDCPNDEKCCSNGCGHQCTALPKDKPGVCPMSFLGKGLCKELCVNDVDCPNDEKCCSTKCGHECTPLPKVKPGPYFKPNVITP
;
A
#
# COMPACT_ATOMS: atom_id res chain seq x y z
N MET A 1 -20.64 46.17 -0.18
CA MET A 1 -21.04 47.58 -0.37
C MET A 1 -20.69 48.31 0.91
N THR A 2 -19.58 49.07 0.92
CA THR A 2 -19.56 50.56 0.96
C THR A 2 -20.03 51.11 2.31
N ALA A 3 -19.38 52.06 2.98
CA ALA A 3 -18.51 53.16 2.54
C ALA A 3 -17.59 53.56 3.72
N ARG A 4 -16.31 53.89 3.49
CA ARG A 4 -15.74 55.27 3.36
C ARG A 4 -16.17 56.20 4.51
N VAL A 5 -15.31 56.92 5.24
CA VAL A 5 -14.38 57.96 4.76
C VAL A 5 -13.37 58.32 5.88
N CYS A 6 -12.12 58.48 5.47
CA CYS A 6 -11.04 59.42 5.85
C CYS A 6 -10.92 60.03 7.27
N CYS A 7 -9.68 60.01 7.79
CA CYS A 7 -8.93 61.19 8.28
C CYS A 7 -7.51 60.74 8.67
N SER A 8 -6.47 60.98 7.87
CA SER A 8 -5.61 62.20 7.84
C SER A 8 -4.17 61.74 8.09
N LEU A 9 -3.20 62.25 7.31
CA LEU A 9 -1.79 61.76 7.22
C LEU A 9 -1.00 61.79 8.55
N ILE A 10 -1.53 62.39 9.61
CA ILE A 10 -0.88 62.51 10.92
C ILE A 10 -1.28 61.36 11.87
N SER A 11 -2.37 60.62 11.59
CA SER A 11 -2.81 59.48 12.42
C SER A 11 -2.13 58.15 12.06
N ALA A 12 -1.33 58.12 10.98
CA ALA A 12 -0.64 56.92 10.52
C ALA A 12 0.44 56.42 11.51
N LEU A 13 1.12 57.33 12.23
CA LEU A 13 2.19 56.97 13.16
C LEU A 13 1.68 56.34 14.46
N PHE A 14 0.50 56.74 14.94
CA PHE A 14 -0.12 56.13 16.13
C PHE A 14 -0.87 54.83 15.80
N CYS A 15 -1.43 54.68 14.59
CA CYS A 15 -2.03 53.42 14.17
C CYS A 15 -0.97 52.32 13.94
N PHE A 16 0.26 52.67 13.56
CA PHE A 16 1.35 51.68 13.45
C PHE A 16 1.72 51.06 14.81
N SER A 17 1.65 51.81 15.92
CA SER A 17 1.96 51.25 17.25
C SER A 17 0.84 50.37 17.81
N VAL A 18 -0.43 50.62 17.44
CA VAL A 18 -1.56 49.79 17.89
C VAL A 18 -1.73 48.54 17.02
N CYS A 19 -1.50 48.62 15.70
CA CYS A 19 -1.60 47.46 14.81
C CYS A 19 -0.40 46.49 14.90
N LEU A 20 0.74 46.90 15.46
CA LEU A 20 1.89 46.00 15.68
C LEU A 20 1.73 45.09 16.91
N ASN A 21 0.75 45.34 17.78
CA ASN A 21 0.51 44.51 18.96
C ASN A 21 -0.54 43.41 18.75
N THR A 22 -1.09 43.30 17.54
CA THR A 22 -1.86 42.13 17.09
C THR A 22 -1.19 41.54 15.86
N ARG A 23 0.10 41.18 15.98
CA ARG A 23 0.58 40.01 15.26
C ARG A 23 0.01 38.84 16.03
N ASP A 24 -1.20 38.44 15.65
CA ASP A 24 -1.69 37.11 15.94
C ASP A 24 -0.54 36.17 15.62
N ALA A 25 -0.03 35.56 16.69
CA ALA A 25 0.78 34.39 16.61
C ALA A 25 -0.12 33.30 16.02
N GLU A 26 -0.34 33.34 14.70
CA GLU A 26 -0.47 32.13 13.90
C GLU A 26 0.91 31.46 13.98
N GLY A 27 1.17 30.87 15.16
CA GLY A 27 2.16 29.85 15.31
C GLY A 27 1.80 28.81 14.28
N THR A 28 2.62 28.72 13.24
CA THR A 28 2.63 27.59 12.32
C THR A 28 2.74 26.35 13.19
N ALA A 29 1.60 25.71 13.47
CA ALA A 29 1.54 24.56 14.33
C ALA A 29 2.27 23.43 13.58
N THR A 30 3.56 23.31 13.85
CA THR A 30 4.42 22.28 13.30
C THR A 30 3.92 20.95 13.85
N LYS A 31 3.05 20.28 13.09
CA LYS A 31 2.48 18.99 13.46
C LYS A 31 3.62 17.98 13.57
N LYS A 32 3.93 17.53 14.78
CA LYS A 32 4.94 16.50 15.00
C LYS A 32 4.42 15.15 14.46
N PRO A 33 5.31 14.29 13.92
CA PRO A 33 4.93 12.97 13.43
C PRO A 33 4.30 12.09 14.52
N GLY A 34 3.41 11.19 14.09
CA GLY A 34 2.65 10.30 14.98
C GLY A 34 1.27 10.84 15.35
N SER A 35 0.47 10.00 16.00
CA SER A 35 -0.92 10.31 16.38
C SER A 35 -1.03 10.54 17.88
N CYS A 36 -2.06 11.29 18.30
CA CYS A 36 -2.41 11.37 19.70
C CYS A 36 -3.12 10.07 20.14
N PRO A 37 -2.82 9.54 21.34
CA PRO A 37 -3.65 8.48 21.91
C PRO A 37 -5.08 9.00 22.13
N LYS A 38 -6.08 8.13 21.94
CA LYS A 38 -7.47 8.47 22.28
C LYS A 38 -7.59 8.60 23.81
N PRO A 39 -8.24 9.66 24.34
CA PRO A 39 -8.41 9.84 25.77
C PRO A 39 -9.34 8.77 26.36
N VAL A 40 -9.02 8.30 27.57
CA VAL A 40 -9.86 7.38 28.35
C VAL A 40 -10.54 8.20 29.44
N GLY A 41 -11.80 8.56 29.22
CA GLY A 41 -12.54 9.47 30.10
C GLY A 41 -12.09 10.92 29.99
N ALA A 42 -12.50 11.75 30.96
CA ALA A 42 -12.13 13.15 31.05
C ALA A 42 -10.99 13.33 32.06
N GLY A 43 -9.82 13.75 31.56
CA GLY A 43 -8.70 14.19 32.40
C GLY A 43 -8.95 15.55 33.05
N LEU A 44 -7.91 16.11 33.68
CA LEU A 44 -7.99 17.46 34.24
C LEU A 44 -8.26 18.48 33.14
N CYS A 45 -9.26 19.34 33.37
CA CYS A 45 -9.65 20.44 32.49
C CYS A 45 -8.64 21.59 32.58
N ALA A 46 -7.43 21.34 32.08
CA ALA A 46 -6.33 22.29 32.06
C ALA A 46 -5.66 22.27 30.69
N GLU A 47 -5.41 23.47 30.15
CA GLU A 47 -4.67 23.67 28.91
C GLU A 47 -3.18 23.78 29.23
N MET A 48 -2.48 22.65 29.26
CA MET A 48 -1.03 22.62 29.53
C MET A 48 -0.18 22.81 28.27
N CYS A 49 -0.79 22.82 27.10
CA CYS A 49 -0.15 23.09 25.81
C CYS A 49 -1.18 23.65 24.82
N SER A 50 -0.73 24.42 23.83
CA SER A 50 -1.61 25.01 22.78
C SER A 50 -1.31 24.46 21.38
N GLY A 51 -0.33 23.55 21.28
CA GLY A 51 0.07 22.89 20.04
C GLY A 51 1.30 22.03 20.25
N ASP A 52 1.64 21.20 19.26
CA ASP A 52 2.77 20.28 19.33
C ASP A 52 4.10 20.99 19.61
N SER A 53 4.25 22.24 19.15
CA SER A 53 5.42 23.10 19.38
C SER A 53 5.62 23.49 20.85
N SER A 54 4.54 23.53 21.65
CA SER A 54 4.60 23.81 23.10
C SER A 54 5.20 22.65 23.89
N CYS A 55 5.23 21.45 23.30
CA CYS A 55 5.67 20.24 23.99
C CYS A 55 7.15 19.95 23.75
N PRO A 56 7.89 19.45 24.75
CA PRO A 56 9.30 19.11 24.60
C PRO A 56 9.50 17.89 23.68
N ASN A 57 10.68 17.78 23.07
CA ASN A 57 11.09 16.63 22.27
C ASN A 57 10.07 16.30 21.15
N ASN A 58 9.76 15.02 20.96
CA ASN A 58 8.77 14.52 20.01
C ASN A 58 7.34 14.46 20.58
N GLN A 59 7.09 14.96 21.79
CA GLN A 59 5.77 14.91 22.40
C GLN A 59 4.78 15.80 21.66
N LYS A 60 3.54 15.33 21.57
CA LYS A 60 2.42 16.00 20.92
C LYS A 60 1.49 16.60 21.96
N CYS A 61 0.85 17.70 21.62
CA CYS A 61 -0.19 18.29 22.45
C CYS A 61 -1.50 17.58 22.16
N CYS A 62 -1.92 16.73 23.08
CA CYS A 62 -3.04 15.82 22.88
C CYS A 62 -4.17 16.14 23.85
N SER A 63 -5.41 16.00 23.38
CA SER A 63 -6.57 16.10 24.27
C SER A 63 -6.59 14.95 25.26
N ASN A 64 -6.79 15.26 26.53
CA ASN A 64 -6.99 14.29 27.60
C ASN A 64 -8.49 14.04 27.89
N GLY A 65 -9.39 14.50 27.01
CA GLY A 65 -10.84 14.41 27.17
C GLY A 65 -11.50 15.61 27.87
N CYS A 66 -10.72 16.55 28.43
CA CYS A 66 -11.24 17.85 28.88
C CYS A 66 -10.35 19.04 28.48
N GLY A 67 -9.04 18.92 28.69
CA GLY A 67 -8.04 19.90 28.26
C GLY A 67 -6.98 19.26 27.37
N HIS A 68 -5.78 19.85 27.35
CA HIS A 68 -4.65 19.39 26.54
C HIS A 68 -3.39 19.20 27.37
N GLN A 69 -2.66 18.13 27.08
CA GLN A 69 -1.42 17.78 27.74
C GLN A 69 -0.39 17.25 26.74
N CYS A 70 0.89 17.51 27.01
CA CYS A 70 1.98 16.91 26.25
C CYS A 70 2.09 15.41 26.52
N MET A 71 1.99 14.60 25.46
CA MET A 71 2.05 13.15 25.51
C MET A 71 3.00 12.61 24.43
N PRO A 72 3.68 11.47 24.67
CA PRO A 72 4.48 10.83 23.64
C PRO A 72 3.60 10.44 22.43
N PRO A 73 4.11 10.56 21.19
CA PRO A 73 3.37 10.23 20.00
C PRO A 73 3.07 8.72 19.98
N TYR A 74 1.81 8.39 19.75
CA TYR A 74 1.36 7.02 19.63
C TYR A 74 1.57 6.51 18.20
N LYS A 75 2.11 5.28 18.08
CA LYS A 75 2.18 4.54 16.82
C LYS A 75 1.02 3.54 16.79
N GLU A 76 0.15 3.67 15.79
CA GLU A 76 -0.93 2.70 15.57
C GLU A 76 -0.37 1.29 15.39
N LYS A 77 -1.06 0.30 15.96
CA LYS A 77 -0.67 -1.09 15.79
C LYS A 77 -0.99 -1.53 14.36
N PRO A 78 -0.04 -2.19 13.67
CA PRO A 78 -0.23 -2.61 12.29
C PRO A 78 -1.35 -3.66 12.16
N GLY A 79 -1.95 -3.71 10.97
CA GLY A 79 -3.07 -4.59 10.64
C GLY A 79 -4.43 -3.90 10.78
N SER A 80 -5.47 -4.60 10.34
CA SER A 80 -6.86 -4.11 10.34
C SER A 80 -7.69 -4.84 11.39
N CYS A 81 -8.83 -4.26 11.76
CA CYS A 81 -9.79 -4.98 12.59
C CYS A 81 -10.49 -6.08 11.79
N PRO A 82 -10.74 -7.25 12.39
CA PRO A 82 -11.57 -8.26 11.75
C PRO A 82 -13.01 -7.78 11.67
N GLU A 83 -13.67 -8.08 10.55
CA GLU A 83 -15.09 -7.81 10.37
C GLU A 83 -15.92 -8.49 11.48
N PRO A 84 -16.97 -7.84 12.01
CA PRO A 84 -17.84 -8.42 13.02
C PRO A 84 -18.53 -9.68 12.49
N VAL A 85 -18.35 -10.82 13.17
CA VAL A 85 -19.10 -12.06 12.87
C VAL A 85 -20.20 -12.22 13.92
N GLY A 86 -21.43 -11.94 13.52
CA GLY A 86 -22.61 -12.09 14.37
C GLY A 86 -22.76 -10.99 15.44
N PRO A 87 -23.80 -11.12 16.29
CA PRO A 87 -24.04 -10.17 17.37
C PRO A 87 -22.95 -10.27 18.44
N ARG A 88 -22.41 -9.13 18.82
CA ARG A 88 -21.30 -9.01 19.79
C ARG A 88 -21.76 -8.22 21.01
N PRO A 89 -21.15 -8.41 22.19
CA PRO A 89 -21.49 -7.63 23.36
C PRO A 89 -21.25 -6.14 23.12
N CYS A 90 -22.21 -5.31 23.53
CA CYS A 90 -22.10 -3.85 23.54
C CYS A 90 -21.32 -3.42 24.80
N LEU A 91 -20.03 -3.72 24.83
CA LEU A 91 -19.14 -3.38 25.93
C LEU A 91 -17.99 -2.52 25.41
N GLU A 92 -17.67 -1.46 26.14
CA GLU A 92 -16.49 -0.62 25.94
C GLU A 92 -15.30 -1.19 26.73
N MET A 93 -14.58 -2.14 26.13
CA MET A 93 -13.42 -2.78 26.75
C MET A 93 -12.09 -2.06 26.44
N CYS A 94 -12.07 -1.17 25.45
CA CYS A 94 -10.90 -0.42 25.04
C CYS A 94 -11.31 0.90 24.38
N SER A 95 -10.46 1.94 24.44
CA SER A 95 -10.73 3.23 23.77
C SER A 95 -9.79 3.47 22.58
N GLY A 96 -8.75 2.64 22.45
CA GLY A 96 -7.80 2.66 21.35
C GLY A 96 -6.88 1.47 21.40
N ASP A 97 -6.11 1.26 20.33
CA ASP A 97 -5.15 0.16 20.21
C ASP A 97 -4.14 0.12 21.38
N ASN A 98 -3.85 1.28 22.00
CA ASN A 98 -3.00 1.40 23.18
C ASN A 98 -3.57 0.75 24.45
N SER A 99 -4.91 0.68 24.59
CA SER A 99 -5.57 0.02 25.73
C SER A 99 -5.40 -1.50 25.67
N CYS A 100 -5.07 -2.05 24.51
CA CYS A 100 -5.01 -3.48 24.29
C CYS A 100 -3.59 -4.05 24.51
N PRO A 101 -3.46 -5.26 25.09
CA PRO A 101 -2.17 -5.90 25.26
C PRO A 101 -1.58 -6.36 23.93
N ASN A 102 -0.25 -6.55 23.88
CA ASN A 102 0.47 -7.08 22.73
C ASN A 102 0.16 -6.33 21.42
N ASN A 103 0.00 -7.03 20.30
CA ASN A 103 -0.35 -6.46 19.00
C ASN A 103 -1.87 -6.39 18.76
N GLN A 104 -2.69 -6.53 19.79
CA GLN A 104 -4.15 -6.47 19.62
C GLN A 104 -4.61 -5.04 19.31
N LYS A 105 -5.61 -4.94 18.42
CA LYS A 105 -6.27 -3.70 18.03
C LYS A 105 -7.58 -3.54 18.79
N CYS A 106 -7.97 -2.30 19.03
CA CYS A 106 -9.25 -1.96 19.63
C CYS A 106 -10.29 -1.82 18.52
N CYS A 107 -11.12 -2.86 18.37
CA CYS A 107 -12.01 -3.00 17.24
C CYS A 107 -13.45 -2.75 17.63
N SER A 108 -14.17 -2.01 16.78
CA SER A 108 -15.60 -1.78 16.97
C SER A 108 -16.36 -3.10 16.87
N THR A 109 -17.27 -3.32 17.81
CA THR A 109 -18.23 -4.42 17.81
C THR A 109 -19.59 -4.00 17.25
N GLY A 110 -19.70 -2.77 16.73
CA GLY A 110 -20.94 -2.13 16.25
C GLY A 110 -21.58 -1.20 17.29
N CYS A 111 -21.52 -1.57 18.57
CA CYS A 111 -22.08 -0.80 19.69
C CYS A 111 -21.10 -0.61 20.87
N GLY A 112 -19.88 -1.15 20.74
CA GLY A 112 -18.81 -1.05 21.73
C GLY A 112 -17.46 -1.27 21.07
N HIS A 113 -16.42 -1.50 21.88
CA HIS A 113 -15.08 -1.78 21.40
C HIS A 113 -14.43 -2.91 22.20
N GLN A 114 -13.74 -3.81 21.50
CA GLN A 114 -13.07 -4.95 22.11
C GLN A 114 -11.65 -5.12 21.56
N CYS A 115 -10.72 -5.51 22.42
CA CYS A 115 -9.38 -5.88 22.00
C CYS A 115 -9.40 -7.19 21.21
N MET A 116 -8.85 -7.15 20.00
CA MET A 116 -8.83 -8.28 19.09
C MET A 116 -7.46 -8.43 18.42
N PRO A 117 -7.03 -9.66 18.10
CA PRO A 117 -5.88 -9.83 17.22
C PRO A 117 -6.15 -9.15 15.87
N PRO A 118 -5.12 -8.56 15.24
CA PRO A 118 -5.28 -7.93 13.94
C PRO A 118 -5.66 -8.98 12.90
N TYR A 119 -6.56 -8.60 12.01
CA TYR A 119 -6.97 -9.43 10.89
C TYR A 119 -5.79 -9.68 9.96
N LYS A 120 -5.61 -10.95 9.57
CA LYS A 120 -4.64 -11.36 8.55
C LYS A 120 -5.43 -11.69 7.29
N GLU A 121 -5.22 -10.91 6.25
CA GLU A 121 -5.83 -11.18 4.94
C GLU A 121 -5.49 -12.59 4.48
N LYS A 122 -6.49 -13.27 3.91
CA LYS A 122 -6.26 -14.59 3.32
C LYS A 122 -5.47 -14.42 2.03
N PRO A 123 -4.44 -15.26 1.79
CA PRO A 123 -3.59 -15.13 0.63
C PRO A 123 -4.34 -15.41 -0.68
N GLY A 124 -3.85 -14.83 -1.77
CA GLY A 124 -4.40 -14.98 -3.11
C GLY A 124 -5.35 -13.85 -3.52
N LEU A 125 -5.79 -13.93 -4.77
CA LEU A 125 -6.54 -12.90 -5.48
C LEU A 125 -7.96 -13.38 -5.78
N CYS A 126 -8.90 -12.43 -5.79
CA CYS A 126 -10.27 -12.70 -6.21
C CYS A 126 -10.36 -12.87 -7.72
N PRO A 127 -11.04 -13.93 -8.22
CA PRO A 127 -11.30 -14.07 -9.65
C PRO A 127 -12.11 -12.86 -10.15
N LYS A 128 -11.89 -12.48 -11.41
CA LYS A 128 -12.69 -11.43 -12.04
C LYS A 128 -14.12 -11.94 -12.27
N PRO A 129 -15.16 -11.14 -11.96
CA PRO A 129 -16.53 -11.55 -12.18
C PRO A 129 -16.84 -11.62 -13.69
N VAL A 130 -17.47 -12.72 -14.12
CA VAL A 130 -17.96 -12.89 -15.49
C VAL A 130 -19.43 -12.46 -15.50
N GLY A 131 -19.66 -11.17 -15.78
CA GLY A 131 -20.99 -10.56 -15.73
C GLY A 131 -21.42 -10.16 -14.32
N ALA A 132 -22.72 -9.89 -14.16
CA ALA A 132 -23.32 -9.53 -12.88
C ALA A 132 -23.90 -10.78 -12.21
N GLY A 133 -23.32 -11.19 -11.08
CA GLY A 133 -23.87 -12.21 -10.21
C GLY A 133 -25.08 -11.72 -9.41
N VAL A 134 -25.52 -12.53 -8.46
CA VAL A 134 -26.63 -12.17 -7.57
C VAL A 134 -26.23 -10.93 -6.75
N CYS A 135 -27.10 -9.91 -6.76
CA CYS A 135 -26.97 -8.68 -5.98
C CYS A 135 -27.27 -8.92 -4.50
N ALA A 136 -26.46 -9.76 -3.86
CA ALA A 136 -26.56 -10.10 -2.45
C ALA A 136 -25.18 -10.07 -1.80
N GLU A 137 -25.12 -9.50 -0.60
CA GLU A 137 -23.93 -9.48 0.25
C GLU A 137 -23.89 -10.74 1.10
N MET A 138 -23.35 -11.84 0.55
CA MET A 138 -23.23 -13.11 1.27
C MET A 138 -22.03 -13.14 2.24
N CYS A 139 -21.11 -12.18 2.10
CA CYS A 139 -19.97 -11.96 2.98
C CYS A 139 -19.61 -10.47 2.96
N SER A 140 -18.97 -9.97 4.04
CA SER A 140 -18.47 -8.59 4.12
C SER A 140 -16.94 -8.54 4.12
N GLY A 141 -16.31 -9.65 4.47
CA GLY A 141 -14.87 -9.84 4.36
C GLY A 141 -14.50 -11.32 4.32
N ASP A 142 -13.25 -11.56 3.96
CA ASP A 142 -12.63 -12.90 3.92
C ASP A 142 -12.85 -13.70 5.22
N SER A 143 -12.96 -13.05 6.38
CA SER A 143 -13.23 -13.69 7.67
C SER A 143 -14.60 -14.36 7.75
N ASN A 144 -15.60 -13.90 6.98
CA ASN A 144 -16.91 -14.53 6.89
C ASN A 144 -16.86 -15.84 6.08
N CYS A 145 -15.82 -16.03 5.28
CA CYS A 145 -15.72 -17.16 4.38
C CYS A 145 -15.02 -18.35 5.03
N PRO A 146 -15.49 -19.59 4.77
CA PRO A 146 -14.85 -20.78 5.31
C PRO A 146 -13.47 -21.03 4.66
N ASN A 147 -12.61 -21.76 5.37
CA ASN A 147 -11.29 -22.18 4.86
C ASN A 147 -10.47 -20.99 4.31
N ASN A 148 -9.81 -21.18 3.16
CA ASN A 148 -9.02 -20.17 2.47
C ASN A 148 -9.83 -19.34 1.46
N GLN A 149 -11.17 -19.42 1.48
CA GLN A 149 -11.99 -18.64 0.55
C GLN A 149 -11.96 -17.15 0.92
N LYS A 150 -11.97 -16.32 -0.13
CA LYS A 150 -12.01 -14.87 -0.02
C LYS A 150 -13.41 -14.35 -0.31
N CYS A 151 -13.77 -13.23 0.30
CA CYS A 151 -15.00 -12.54 0.00
C CYS A 151 -14.79 -11.67 -1.24
N CYS A 152 -15.30 -12.16 -2.38
CA CYS A 152 -15.02 -11.58 -3.68
C CYS A 152 -16.28 -11.00 -4.29
N SER A 153 -16.14 -9.87 -4.99
CA SER A 153 -17.23 -9.33 -5.78
C SER A 153 -17.61 -10.30 -6.89
N ASN A 154 -18.90 -10.57 -7.02
CA ASN A 154 -19.47 -11.36 -8.11
C ASN A 154 -19.99 -10.48 -9.26
N GLY A 155 -19.66 -9.17 -9.26
CA GLY A 155 -20.12 -8.21 -10.26
C GLY A 155 -21.40 -7.45 -9.87
N CYS A 156 -22.07 -7.84 -8.78
CA CYS A 156 -23.13 -7.01 -8.16
C CYS A 156 -23.04 -6.96 -6.64
N GLY A 157 -22.92 -8.12 -5.99
CA GLY A 157 -22.68 -8.25 -4.54
C GLY A 157 -21.36 -8.95 -4.25
N HIS A 158 -21.30 -9.62 -3.11
CA HIS A 158 -20.11 -10.36 -2.67
C HIS A 158 -20.46 -11.79 -2.25
N GLN A 159 -19.58 -12.73 -2.61
CA GLN A 159 -19.71 -14.13 -2.22
C GLN A 159 -18.35 -14.74 -1.94
N CYS A 160 -18.34 -15.80 -1.14
CA CYS A 160 -17.13 -16.54 -0.85
C CYS A 160 -16.68 -17.34 -2.07
N MET A 161 -15.48 -17.05 -2.56
CA MET A 161 -14.88 -17.71 -3.73
C MET A 161 -13.49 -18.25 -3.39
N ALA A 162 -13.10 -19.32 -4.08
CA ALA A 162 -11.72 -19.82 -3.99
C ALA A 162 -10.77 -18.80 -4.62
N PRO A 163 -9.73 -18.33 -3.92
CA PRO A 163 -8.76 -17.42 -4.50
C PRO A 163 -7.83 -18.15 -5.47
N TYR A 164 -7.33 -17.42 -6.47
CA TYR A 164 -6.25 -17.89 -7.33
C TYR A 164 -4.92 -17.23 -6.98
N LYS A 165 -3.82 -17.80 -7.46
CA LYS A 165 -2.48 -17.21 -7.36
C LYS A 165 -2.08 -16.70 -8.73
N GLU A 166 -1.60 -15.47 -8.80
CA GLU A 166 -0.94 -14.99 -10.00
C GLU A 166 0.30 -15.83 -10.29
N LYS A 167 0.43 -16.23 -11.55
CA LYS A 167 1.62 -16.95 -12.01
C LYS A 167 2.71 -15.95 -12.39
N PRO A 168 3.99 -16.29 -12.18
CA PRO A 168 5.11 -15.42 -12.55
C PRO A 168 5.15 -15.09 -14.06
N GLY A 169 5.71 -13.94 -14.40
CA GLY A 169 5.91 -13.47 -15.78
C GLY A 169 4.91 -12.41 -16.22
N VAL A 170 5.21 -11.74 -17.32
CA VAL A 170 4.43 -10.62 -17.86
C VAL A 170 3.85 -11.02 -19.22
N CYS A 171 2.54 -10.82 -19.41
CA CYS A 171 1.90 -11.10 -20.69
C CYS A 171 2.57 -10.30 -21.82
N PRO A 172 2.81 -10.91 -22.99
CA PRO A 172 3.39 -10.21 -24.11
C PRO A 172 2.51 -9.03 -24.49
N ARG A 173 3.14 -7.88 -24.77
CA ARG A 173 2.40 -6.73 -25.32
C ARG A 173 1.87 -7.12 -26.69
N THR A 174 0.56 -7.23 -26.82
CA THR A 174 -0.11 -7.57 -28.07
C THR A 174 0.00 -6.38 -29.04
N THR A 175 1.11 -6.29 -29.76
CA THR A 175 1.30 -5.34 -30.85
C THR A 175 0.52 -5.82 -32.07
N LEU A 176 -0.75 -5.38 -32.13
CA LEU A 176 -1.52 -5.23 -33.37
C LEU A 176 -1.41 -6.40 -34.36
N ARG A 177 -2.13 -7.49 -34.09
CA ARG A 177 -2.81 -8.31 -35.12
C ARG A 177 -3.64 -9.38 -34.41
N ILE A 178 -4.91 -9.46 -34.75
CA ILE A 178 -5.82 -10.56 -34.40
C ILE A 178 -5.19 -11.85 -34.96
N LYS A 179 -4.37 -12.53 -34.17
CA LYS A 179 -3.84 -13.86 -34.46
C LYS A 179 -4.41 -14.79 -33.39
N GLY A 180 -5.66 -15.21 -33.59
CA GLY A 180 -6.34 -16.10 -32.67
C GLY A 180 -7.86 -16.05 -32.80
N VAL A 181 -8.52 -16.99 -32.12
CA VAL A 181 -9.97 -17.01 -31.97
C VAL A 181 -10.36 -15.97 -30.91
N CYS A 182 -11.31 -15.09 -31.23
CA CYS A 182 -11.97 -14.21 -30.26
C CYS A 182 -12.81 -15.06 -29.30
N ALA A 183 -12.18 -15.57 -28.24
CA ALA A 183 -12.84 -16.37 -27.23
C ALA A 183 -12.25 -16.08 -25.85
N GLU A 184 -13.11 -16.01 -24.85
CA GLU A 184 -12.74 -15.97 -23.44
C GLU A 184 -12.47 -17.40 -22.96
N ARG A 185 -11.22 -17.86 -23.07
CA ARG A 185 -10.83 -19.23 -22.69
C ARG A 185 -10.34 -19.34 -21.25
N CYS A 186 -9.99 -18.22 -20.64
CA CYS A 186 -9.58 -18.11 -19.25
C CYS A 186 -10.01 -16.73 -18.73
N SER A 187 -10.24 -16.61 -17.43
CA SER A 187 -10.50 -15.34 -16.74
C SER A 187 -9.34 -14.91 -15.86
N ASN A 188 -8.56 -15.88 -15.38
CA ASN A 188 -7.40 -15.67 -14.53
C ASN A 188 -6.34 -16.77 -14.73
N ASP A 189 -5.14 -16.55 -14.20
CA ASP A 189 -4.01 -17.49 -14.32
C ASP A 189 -4.32 -18.88 -13.72
N GLY A 190 -5.20 -18.94 -12.73
CA GLY A 190 -5.63 -20.19 -12.10
C GLY A 190 -6.45 -21.10 -13.01
N ASP A 191 -7.08 -20.55 -14.06
CA ASP A 191 -7.82 -21.34 -15.04
C ASP A 191 -6.88 -22.06 -16.03
N CYS A 192 -5.63 -21.59 -16.11
CA CYS A 192 -4.65 -22.11 -17.05
C CYS A 192 -3.85 -23.26 -16.43
N PRO A 193 -3.46 -24.27 -17.22
CA PRO A 193 -2.59 -25.34 -16.74
C PRO A 193 -1.14 -24.83 -16.52
N ASN A 194 -0.35 -25.57 -15.74
CA ASN A 194 1.10 -25.36 -15.57
C ASN A 194 1.46 -23.89 -15.21
N ASP A 195 2.52 -23.36 -15.82
CA ASP A 195 2.98 -21.98 -15.66
C ASP A 195 2.36 -21.00 -16.69
N GLU A 196 1.32 -21.41 -17.43
CA GLU A 196 0.70 -20.56 -18.44
C GLU A 196 -0.15 -19.46 -17.81
N LYS A 197 -0.05 -18.24 -18.34
CA LYS A 197 -0.82 -17.09 -17.87
C LYS A 197 -2.03 -16.83 -18.74
N CYS A 198 -3.07 -16.28 -18.14
CA CYS A 198 -4.24 -15.83 -18.87
C CYS A 198 -3.97 -14.46 -19.48
N CYS A 199 -3.63 -14.44 -20.77
CA CYS A 199 -3.21 -13.23 -21.47
C CYS A 199 -4.23 -12.80 -22.52
N SER A 200 -4.38 -11.48 -22.69
CA SER A 200 -5.24 -10.95 -23.75
C SER A 200 -4.61 -11.16 -25.12
N ASN A 201 -5.37 -11.76 -26.04
CA ASN A 201 -4.97 -11.92 -27.44
C ASN A 201 -5.47 -10.76 -28.33
N GLY A 202 -5.95 -9.67 -27.71
CA GLY A 202 -6.48 -8.48 -28.38
C GLY A 202 -8.00 -8.47 -28.56
N CYS A 203 -8.68 -9.61 -28.43
CA CYS A 203 -10.13 -9.73 -28.56
C CYS A 203 -10.80 -10.54 -27.44
N GLY A 204 -10.05 -11.47 -26.84
CA GLY A 204 -10.43 -12.16 -25.61
C GLY A 204 -9.19 -12.57 -24.84
N HIS A 205 -9.28 -13.66 -24.07
CA HIS A 205 -8.18 -14.18 -23.25
C HIS A 205 -7.88 -15.64 -23.54
N GLN A 206 -6.59 -15.99 -23.56
CA GLN A 206 -6.13 -17.35 -23.76
C GLN A 206 -4.92 -17.66 -22.88
N CYS A 207 -4.86 -18.91 -22.42
CA CYS A 207 -3.67 -19.44 -21.74
C CYS A 207 -2.48 -19.39 -22.68
N THR A 208 -1.48 -18.61 -22.28
CA THR A 208 -0.25 -18.40 -23.03
C THR A 208 0.91 -18.88 -22.19
N ALA A 209 1.66 -19.84 -22.72
CA ALA A 209 2.96 -20.19 -22.18
C ALA A 209 3.90 -18.99 -22.35
N LEU A 210 4.27 -18.37 -21.24
CA LEU A 210 5.26 -17.29 -21.30
C LEU A 210 6.65 -17.86 -21.47
N PRO A 211 7.48 -17.20 -22.30
CA PRO A 211 8.91 -17.43 -22.27
C PRO A 211 9.40 -17.17 -20.84
N LYS A 212 10.03 -18.18 -20.23
CA LYS A 212 10.65 -18.01 -18.91
C LYS A 212 11.86 -17.09 -19.10
N ASP A 213 11.95 -16.03 -18.28
CA ASP A 213 13.18 -15.24 -18.22
C ASP A 213 14.35 -16.19 -17.99
N LYS A 214 15.36 -16.10 -18.86
CA LYS A 214 16.50 -17.00 -18.74
C LYS A 214 17.28 -16.61 -17.49
N PRO A 215 17.65 -17.59 -16.65
CA PRO A 215 18.33 -17.31 -15.40
C PRO A 215 19.68 -16.61 -15.62
N GLY A 216 19.98 -15.64 -14.76
CA GLY A 216 21.26 -14.91 -14.74
C GLY A 216 21.10 -13.40 -14.96
N VAL A 217 22.17 -12.66 -14.72
CA VAL A 217 22.21 -11.19 -14.78
C VAL A 217 23.14 -10.77 -15.90
N CYS A 218 22.72 -9.81 -16.73
CA CYS A 218 23.59 -9.25 -17.77
C CYS A 218 24.86 -8.68 -17.14
N PRO A 219 26.05 -9.00 -17.68
CA PRO A 219 27.29 -8.45 -17.15
C PRO A 219 27.26 -6.92 -17.28
N MET A 220 27.61 -6.23 -16.19
CA MET A 220 27.74 -4.76 -16.17
C MET A 220 28.85 -4.24 -17.11
N SER A 221 29.66 -5.15 -17.66
CA SER A 221 30.90 -4.89 -18.37
C SER A 221 30.73 -4.84 -19.90
N PHE A 222 29.89 -3.93 -20.41
CA PHE A 222 30.02 -3.50 -21.81
C PHE A 222 30.06 -1.97 -21.91
N LEU A 223 30.98 -1.37 -21.17
CA LEU A 223 31.54 -0.06 -21.47
C LEU A 223 32.40 -0.15 -22.77
N GLY A 224 31.76 -0.42 -23.91
CA GLY A 224 32.32 -0.09 -25.22
C GLY A 224 33.01 -1.17 -26.07
N LYS A 225 32.51 -2.41 -26.10
CA LYS A 225 32.76 -3.33 -27.22
C LYS A 225 31.47 -4.03 -27.62
N GLY A 226 30.92 -3.68 -28.79
CA GLY A 226 29.70 -4.25 -29.36
C GLY A 226 29.26 -3.43 -30.56
N LEU A 227 28.80 -4.07 -31.63
CA LEU A 227 28.22 -3.37 -32.78
C LEU A 227 26.90 -2.73 -32.35
N CYS A 228 26.62 -1.53 -32.84
CA CYS A 228 25.34 -0.85 -32.64
C CYS A 228 24.23 -1.54 -33.43
N LYS A 229 23.74 -2.67 -32.94
CA LYS A 229 22.69 -3.47 -33.60
C LYS A 229 21.67 -3.91 -32.56
N GLU A 230 20.39 -3.85 -32.94
CA GLU A 230 19.29 -4.49 -32.20
C GLU A 230 19.15 -5.93 -32.71
N LEU A 231 19.87 -6.86 -32.07
CA LEU A 231 19.85 -8.28 -32.41
C LEU A 231 18.77 -9.05 -31.65
N CYS A 232 18.28 -8.50 -30.54
CA CYS A 232 17.21 -9.06 -29.73
C CYS A 232 16.40 -7.94 -29.07
N VAL A 233 15.15 -8.21 -28.72
CA VAL A 233 14.31 -7.31 -27.91
C VAL A 233 14.24 -7.83 -26.48
N ASN A 234 14.12 -9.15 -26.30
CA ASN A 234 14.14 -9.82 -25.00
C ASN A 234 14.90 -11.16 -25.08
N ASP A 235 15.12 -11.80 -23.92
CA ASP A 235 15.83 -13.10 -23.80
C ASP A 235 15.29 -14.21 -24.72
N VAL A 236 14.03 -14.06 -25.12
CA VAL A 236 13.26 -14.99 -25.95
C VAL A 236 13.76 -15.05 -27.38
N ASP A 237 14.34 -13.95 -27.88
CA ASP A 237 14.88 -13.84 -29.23
C ASP A 237 16.26 -14.50 -29.32
N CYS A 238 16.89 -14.73 -28.17
CA CYS A 238 18.21 -15.32 -28.09
C CYS A 238 18.13 -16.85 -28.05
N PRO A 239 19.05 -17.58 -28.71
CA PRO A 239 19.12 -19.03 -28.61
C PRO A 239 19.62 -19.47 -27.22
N ASN A 240 19.42 -20.75 -26.88
CA ASN A 240 19.98 -21.40 -25.68
C ASN A 240 19.68 -20.62 -24.38
N ASP A 241 20.64 -20.56 -23.44
CA ASP A 241 20.56 -19.81 -22.19
C ASP A 241 21.10 -18.36 -22.30
N GLU A 242 21.21 -17.81 -23.52
CA GLU A 242 21.73 -16.45 -23.72
C GLU A 242 20.68 -15.39 -23.38
N LYS A 243 21.08 -14.36 -22.64
CA LYS A 243 20.21 -13.22 -22.30
C LYS A 243 20.35 -12.11 -23.32
N CYS A 244 19.26 -11.38 -23.56
CA CYS A 244 19.28 -10.17 -24.35
C CYS A 244 19.80 -9.03 -23.49
N CYS A 245 21.05 -8.64 -23.70
CA CYS A 245 21.72 -7.66 -22.87
C CYS A 245 21.86 -6.32 -23.60
N SER A 246 21.66 -5.24 -22.85
CA SER A 246 21.84 -3.88 -23.36
C SER A 246 23.32 -3.61 -23.65
N THR A 247 23.60 -3.20 -24.88
CA THR A 247 24.90 -2.69 -25.31
C THR A 247 24.87 -1.16 -25.30
N LYS A 248 25.93 -0.49 -25.80
CA LYS A 248 26.01 0.99 -25.84
C LYS A 248 24.84 1.66 -26.56
N CYS A 249 24.24 1.00 -27.55
CA CYS A 249 23.20 1.61 -28.40
C CYS A 249 22.27 0.58 -29.04
N GLY A 250 22.16 -0.61 -28.45
CA GLY A 250 21.29 -1.68 -28.92
C GLY A 250 21.24 -2.83 -27.93
N HIS A 251 20.92 -4.01 -28.44
CA HIS A 251 20.72 -5.21 -27.64
C HIS A 251 21.35 -6.42 -28.35
N GLU A 252 22.09 -7.23 -27.62
CA GLU A 252 22.80 -8.39 -28.16
C GLU A 252 22.63 -9.61 -27.26
N CYS A 253 22.49 -10.78 -27.88
CA CYS A 253 22.42 -12.06 -27.19
C CYS A 253 23.77 -12.40 -26.59
N THR A 254 23.83 -12.42 -25.27
CA THR A 254 25.06 -12.66 -24.52
C THR A 254 24.96 -14.01 -23.79
N PRO A 255 25.84 -14.98 -24.11
CA PRO A 255 25.97 -16.18 -23.31
C PRO A 255 26.48 -15.81 -21.92
N LEU A 256 25.67 -16.12 -20.90
CA LEU A 256 26.10 -15.92 -19.53
C LEU A 256 27.04 -17.05 -19.10
N PRO A 257 28.17 -16.73 -18.45
CA PRO A 257 28.96 -17.77 -17.80
C PRO A 257 28.10 -18.43 -16.74
N LYS A 258 27.95 -19.76 -16.82
CA LYS A 258 27.34 -20.56 -15.75
C LYS A 258 28.15 -20.29 -14.48
N VAL A 259 27.58 -19.50 -13.56
CA VAL A 259 28.21 -19.24 -12.27
C VAL A 259 28.29 -20.59 -11.57
N LYS A 260 29.47 -21.23 -11.61
CA LYS A 260 29.77 -22.29 -10.65
C LYS A 260 29.67 -21.63 -9.27
N PRO A 261 28.97 -22.22 -8.29
CA PRO A 261 28.93 -21.66 -6.94
C PRO A 261 30.36 -21.62 -6.40
N GLY A 262 30.97 -20.44 -6.44
CA GLY A 262 32.28 -20.13 -5.88
C GLY A 262 32.13 -19.79 -4.39
N PRO A 263 33.19 -20.02 -3.59
CA PRO A 263 33.07 -20.09 -2.14
C PRO A 263 32.68 -18.73 -1.55
N TYR A 264 31.79 -18.80 -0.55
CA TYR A 264 31.36 -17.73 0.34
C TYR A 264 32.43 -16.65 0.56
N PHE A 265 32.16 -15.42 0.11
CA PHE A 265 32.81 -14.24 0.67
C PHE A 265 32.39 -14.15 2.14
N LYS A 266 33.32 -14.45 3.05
CA LYS A 266 33.15 -14.15 4.47
C LYS A 266 33.04 -12.62 4.63
N PRO A 267 32.02 -12.09 5.32
CA PRO A 267 31.99 -10.69 5.67
C PRO A 267 33.16 -10.39 6.62
N ASN A 268 33.93 -9.35 6.30
CA ASN A 268 34.96 -8.79 7.16
C ASN A 268 34.30 -8.34 8.47
N VAL A 269 34.62 -9.02 9.56
CA VAL A 269 34.32 -8.58 10.92
C VAL A 269 35.40 -7.56 11.28
N ILE A 270 35.01 -6.28 11.33
CA ILE A 270 35.78 -5.24 12.01
C ILE A 270 35.39 -5.35 13.49
N THR A 271 36.28 -5.91 14.31
CA THR A 271 36.22 -5.80 15.78
C THR A 271 36.96 -4.53 16.24
N PRO A 272 36.54 -3.97 17.40
CA PRO A 272 36.83 -2.59 17.80
C PRO A 272 38.29 -2.28 18.13
#